data_AF-A0A1Z5J513-F1
#
_entry.id   AF-A0A1Z5J513-F1
#
_cell.length_a   1.000
_cell.length_b   1.000
_cell.length_c   1.000
_cell.angle_alpha   90.00
_cell.angle_beta   90.00
_cell.angle_gamma   90.00
#
_symmetry.space_group_name_H-M   'P 1'
#
loop_
_entity.id
_entity.type
_entity.pdbx_description
1 polymer ?
#
loop_
_entity_poly.entity_id
_entity_poly.type
_entity_poly.pdbx_seq_one_letter_code
_entity_poly.pdbx_strand_id
1 'polypeptide(L)'
;MELLLQYRTRWLGALITLATFAMLLVFHQSANSVIGLYLLLAVPLQFCFSTRWLWGVVIPAMILALMTLVMMFQTETGFTDLYTVAYGLMPLLILITVLVNVGMNVWHRVKLRQYAKQVNESGMTESLFISDQELTKSGLDSSERTFFKREVRNAYHQLEYLRQIRREVVKYIPSYDNDLRLIEQTFQELLSAPRQLLNISDFMYNDLPDYVALAQGLVRINNNIVTGEDTQEVIEKAQAKLSKLSAKLQQDYVIVTTHEVDELNNRAEE
;
A
#
# COMPACT_ATOMS: atom_id res chain seq x y z
N MET A 1 -2.29 -8.45 2.06
CA MET A 1 -3.63 -7.86 1.80
C MET A 1 -3.68 -6.97 0.55
N GLU A 2 -2.62 -6.21 0.22
CA GLU A 2 -2.57 -5.36 -1.00
C GLU A 2 -2.62 -6.12 -2.33
N LEU A 3 -2.03 -7.33 -2.39
CA LEU A 3 -2.05 -8.16 -3.60
C LEU A 3 -3.47 -8.64 -3.96
N LEU A 4 -4.35 -8.86 -2.97
CA LEU A 4 -5.74 -9.22 -3.20
C LEU A 4 -6.58 -8.02 -3.69
N LEU A 5 -6.22 -6.80 -3.28
CA LEU A 5 -6.86 -5.57 -3.76
C LEU A 5 -6.45 -5.22 -5.21
N GLN A 6 -5.20 -5.46 -5.59
CA GLN A 6 -4.74 -5.32 -6.98
C GLN A 6 -5.34 -6.39 -7.91
N TYR A 7 -5.52 -7.63 -7.42
CA TYR A 7 -6.12 -8.69 -8.22
C TYR A 7 -7.61 -8.42 -8.49
N ARG A 8 -8.36 -7.94 -7.48
CA ARG A 8 -9.80 -7.64 -7.61
C ARG A 8 -10.11 -6.48 -8.55
N THR A 9 -9.24 -5.46 -8.59
CA THR A 9 -9.44 -4.30 -9.48
C THR A 9 -9.24 -4.63 -10.95
N ARG A 10 -8.33 -5.57 -11.29
CA ARG A 10 -8.15 -6.06 -12.66
C ARG A 10 -9.33 -6.88 -13.18
N TRP A 11 -9.91 -7.76 -12.35
CA TRP A 11 -11.08 -8.55 -12.72
C TRP A 11 -12.34 -7.70 -12.90
N LEU A 12 -12.55 -6.68 -12.06
CA LEU A 12 -13.64 -5.73 -12.23
C LEU A 12 -13.51 -4.93 -13.53
N GLY A 13 -12.28 -4.55 -13.92
CA GLY A 13 -12.01 -3.90 -15.20
C GLY A 13 -12.39 -4.77 -16.40
N ALA A 14 -12.03 -6.06 -16.37
CA ALA A 14 -12.34 -7.03 -17.43
C ALA A 14 -13.86 -7.31 -17.55
N LEU A 15 -14.58 -7.37 -16.42
CA LEU A 15 -16.03 -7.52 -16.43
C LEU A 15 -16.73 -6.28 -17.01
N ILE A 16 -16.24 -5.07 -16.68
CA ILE A 16 -16.77 -3.83 -17.23
C ILE A 16 -16.53 -3.77 -18.75
N THR A 17 -15.32 -4.12 -19.23
CA THR A 17 -15.01 -4.14 -20.68
C THR A 17 -15.92 -5.11 -21.45
N LEU A 18 -16.20 -6.28 -20.86
CA LEU A 18 -17.01 -7.32 -21.48
C LEU A 18 -18.49 -6.95 -21.48
N ALA A 19 -18.98 -6.35 -20.38
CA ALA A 19 -20.32 -5.81 -20.30
C ALA A 19 -20.53 -4.65 -21.29
N THR A 20 -19.54 -3.77 -21.46
CA THR A 20 -19.64 -2.63 -22.38
C THR A 20 -19.62 -3.07 -23.84
N PHE A 21 -18.84 -4.10 -24.16
CA PHE A 21 -18.81 -4.69 -25.49
C PHE A 21 -20.12 -5.41 -25.83
N ALA A 22 -20.68 -6.16 -24.88
CA ALA A 22 -21.99 -6.79 -25.02
C ALA A 22 -23.11 -5.75 -25.20
N MET A 23 -23.04 -4.63 -24.47
CA MET A 23 -24.01 -3.54 -24.59
C MET A 23 -23.89 -2.81 -25.95
N LEU A 24 -22.68 -2.66 -26.48
CA LEU A 24 -22.44 -2.07 -27.81
C LEU A 24 -23.04 -2.94 -28.93
N LEU A 25 -22.97 -4.27 -28.81
CA LEU A 25 -23.62 -5.20 -29.75
C LEU A 25 -25.15 -5.11 -29.71
N VAL A 26 -25.75 -4.96 -28.52
CA VAL A 26 -27.21 -4.82 -28.35
C VAL A 26 -27.72 -3.48 -28.89
N PHE A 27 -26.94 -2.40 -28.74
CA PHE A 27 -27.32 -1.06 -29.15
C PHE A 27 -26.82 -0.64 -30.55
N HIS A 28 -26.21 -1.55 -31.32
CA HIS A 28 -25.68 -1.29 -32.66
C HIS A 28 -26.75 -0.74 -33.64
N GLN A 29 -28.03 -1.11 -33.48
CA GLN A 29 -29.14 -0.57 -34.26
C GLN A 29 -29.55 0.87 -33.90
N SER A 30 -29.04 1.42 -32.79
CA SER A 30 -29.42 2.74 -32.25
C SER A 30 -28.29 3.77 -32.35
N ALA A 31 -27.45 3.69 -33.39
CA ALA A 31 -26.30 4.57 -33.60
C ALA A 31 -26.61 6.08 -33.58
N ASN A 32 -27.89 6.46 -33.66
CA ASN A 32 -28.39 7.82 -33.50
C ASN A 32 -28.75 8.20 -32.05
N SER A 33 -28.38 7.38 -31.06
CA SER A 33 -28.64 7.63 -29.64
C SER A 33 -27.36 8.01 -28.89
N VAL A 34 -27.49 8.94 -27.95
CA VAL A 34 -26.39 9.42 -27.08
C VAL A 34 -25.71 8.26 -26.34
N ILE A 35 -26.47 7.21 -26.01
CA ILE A 35 -25.99 6.01 -25.31
C ILE A 35 -25.04 5.20 -26.20
N GLY A 36 -25.33 5.06 -27.50
CA GLY A 36 -24.46 4.38 -28.45
C GLY A 36 -23.10 5.07 -28.61
N LEU A 37 -23.10 6.40 -28.73
CA LEU A 37 -21.87 7.20 -28.78
C LEU A 37 -21.06 7.10 -27.48
N TYR A 38 -21.73 7.07 -26.33
CA TYR A 38 -21.11 6.92 -25.03
C TYR A 38 -20.34 5.59 -24.91
N LEU A 39 -20.97 4.48 -25.35
CA LEU A 39 -20.35 3.16 -25.32
C LEU A 39 -19.21 3.03 -26.33
N LEU A 40 -19.34 3.63 -27.53
CA LEU A 40 -18.32 3.58 -28.57
C LEU A 40 -17.03 4.30 -28.13
N LEU A 41 -17.16 5.45 -27.46
CA LEU A 41 -16.01 6.18 -26.92
C LEU A 41 -15.40 5.48 -25.70
N ALA A 42 -16.20 4.76 -24.90
CA ALA A 42 -15.71 4.12 -23.69
C ALA A 42 -14.67 3.02 -23.95
N VAL A 43 -14.92 2.16 -24.95
CA VAL A 43 -14.11 0.95 -25.19
C VAL A 43 -12.63 1.26 -25.52
N PRO A 44 -12.29 2.14 -26.49
CA PRO A 44 -10.89 2.39 -26.82
C PRO A 44 -10.16 3.18 -25.73
N LEU A 45 -10.86 4.06 -25.01
CA LEU A 45 -10.23 4.94 -24.02
C LEU A 45 -9.98 4.28 -22.66
N GLN A 46 -10.59 3.12 -22.38
CA GLN A 46 -10.30 2.30 -21.18
C GLN A 46 -8.84 1.84 -21.09
N PHE A 47 -8.11 1.77 -22.21
CA PHE A 47 -6.70 1.41 -22.22
C PHE A 47 -5.76 2.54 -21.79
N CYS A 48 -6.21 3.80 -21.87
CA CYS A 48 -5.38 4.97 -21.60
C CYS A 48 -5.67 5.64 -20.26
N PHE A 49 -6.87 5.44 -19.68
CA PHE A 49 -7.32 6.16 -18.50
C PHE A 49 -7.86 5.24 -17.40
N SER A 50 -7.68 5.64 -16.15
CA SER A 50 -8.28 4.92 -15.02
C SER A 50 -9.81 4.88 -15.15
N THR A 51 -10.41 3.71 -14.89
CA THR A 51 -11.84 3.45 -15.14
C THR A 51 -12.75 4.53 -14.51
N ARG A 52 -12.42 5.03 -13.32
CA ARG A 52 -13.23 6.06 -12.65
C ARG A 52 -13.19 7.43 -13.35
N TRP A 53 -12.01 7.84 -13.82
CA TRP A 53 -11.85 9.11 -14.54
C TRP A 53 -12.46 9.05 -15.94
N LEU A 54 -12.37 7.89 -16.57
CA LEU A 54 -12.88 7.70 -17.91
C LEU A 54 -14.39 7.87 -17.96
N TRP A 55 -15.12 7.09 -17.15
CA TRP A 55 -16.57 7.09 -17.10
C TRP A 55 -17.13 8.38 -16.49
N GLY A 56 -16.44 8.97 -15.51
CA GLY A 56 -16.93 10.14 -14.80
C GLY A 56 -16.67 11.49 -15.49
N VAL A 57 -15.60 11.61 -16.26
CA VAL A 57 -15.10 12.90 -16.73
C VAL A 57 -14.79 12.89 -18.22
N VAL A 58 -13.96 11.95 -18.68
CA VAL A 58 -13.43 11.96 -20.06
C VAL A 58 -14.54 11.72 -21.09
N ILE A 59 -15.36 10.69 -20.91
CA ILE A 59 -16.43 10.36 -21.87
C ILE A 59 -17.53 11.45 -21.87
N PRO A 60 -18.09 11.89 -20.71
CA PRO A 60 -19.05 12.99 -20.68
C PRO A 60 -18.52 14.29 -21.31
N ALA A 61 -17.25 14.63 -21.10
CA ALA A 61 -16.65 15.84 -21.66
C ALA A 61 -16.50 15.76 -23.19
N MET A 62 -16.09 14.62 -23.73
CA MET A 62 -16.00 14.45 -25.18
C MET A 62 -17.37 14.48 -25.86
N ILE A 63 -18.40 13.92 -25.22
CA ILE A 63 -19.77 13.98 -25.74
C ILE A 63 -20.28 15.41 -25.75
N LEU A 64 -20.03 16.18 -24.68
CA LEU A 64 -20.37 17.60 -24.65
C LEU A 64 -19.66 18.38 -25.77
N ALA A 65 -18.36 18.17 -25.96
CA ALA A 65 -17.59 18.83 -27.01
C ALA A 65 -18.09 18.48 -28.43
N LEU A 66 -18.50 17.22 -28.64
CA LEU A 66 -19.06 16.78 -29.91
C LEU A 66 -20.46 17.39 -30.13
N MET A 67 -21.28 17.47 -29.09
CA MET A 67 -22.61 18.10 -29.16
C MET A 67 -22.52 19.61 -29.43
N THR A 68 -21.62 20.34 -28.77
CA THR A 68 -21.41 21.77 -29.01
C THR A 68 -20.92 22.04 -30.43
N LEU A 69 -20.03 21.17 -30.95
CA LEU A 69 -19.57 21.25 -32.32
C LEU A 69 -20.72 21.01 -33.31
N VAL A 70 -21.57 20.01 -33.08
CA VAL A 70 -22.77 19.77 -33.92
C VAL A 70 -23.74 20.95 -33.89
N MET A 71 -23.99 21.55 -32.72
CA MET A 71 -24.81 22.77 -32.58
C MET A 71 -24.27 23.96 -33.37
N MET A 72 -22.95 24.09 -33.48
CA MET A 72 -22.31 25.20 -34.21
C MET A 72 -22.47 25.08 -35.73
N PHE A 73 -22.57 23.85 -36.26
CA PHE A 73 -22.63 23.59 -37.71
C PHE A 73 -24.04 23.30 -38.24
N GLN A 74 -25.03 23.06 -37.36
CA GLN A 74 -26.41 22.77 -37.77
C GLN A 74 -27.37 23.83 -37.20
N THR A 75 -27.88 24.70 -38.07
CA THR A 75 -28.86 25.76 -37.70
C THR A 75 -30.31 25.29 -37.71
N GLU A 76 -30.62 24.10 -38.25
CA GLU A 76 -32.00 23.60 -38.40
C GLU A 76 -32.13 22.10 -38.05
N THR A 77 -31.63 21.66 -36.91
CA THR A 77 -31.96 20.32 -36.42
C THR A 77 -32.87 20.38 -35.21
N GLY A 78 -34.05 19.77 -35.36
CA GLY A 78 -34.96 19.51 -34.25
C GLY A 78 -34.25 18.62 -33.24
N PHE A 79 -33.72 19.24 -32.19
CA PHE A 79 -33.22 18.53 -31.03
C PHE A 79 -34.37 17.71 -30.47
N THR A 80 -34.26 16.38 -30.50
CA THR A 80 -35.21 15.55 -29.76
C THR A 80 -35.04 15.84 -28.26
N ASP A 81 -36.11 15.70 -27.49
CA ASP A 81 -36.12 15.97 -26.05
C ASP A 81 -35.01 15.24 -25.27
N LEU A 82 -34.48 14.14 -25.81
CA LEU A 82 -33.38 13.39 -25.21
C LEU A 82 -32.02 14.12 -25.29
N TYR A 83 -31.74 14.84 -26.38
CA TYR A 83 -30.46 15.56 -26.57
C TYR A 83 -30.36 16.81 -25.70
N THR A 84 -31.47 17.55 -25.57
CA THR A 84 -31.54 18.73 -24.71
C THR A 84 -31.37 18.35 -23.23
N VAL A 85 -31.99 17.25 -22.80
CA VAL A 85 -31.84 16.70 -21.45
C VAL A 85 -30.40 16.20 -21.21
N ALA A 86 -29.81 15.46 -22.15
CA ALA A 86 -28.43 14.98 -22.02
C ALA A 86 -27.41 16.12 -21.91
N TYR A 87 -27.58 17.18 -22.71
CA TYR A 87 -26.71 18.35 -22.68
C TYR A 87 -26.72 19.06 -21.31
N GLY A 88 -27.88 19.13 -20.66
CA GLY A 88 -28.00 19.68 -19.30
C GLY A 88 -27.42 18.78 -18.20
N LEU A 89 -27.50 17.46 -18.35
CA LEU A 89 -27.09 16.50 -17.31
C LEU A 89 -25.58 16.19 -17.31
N MET A 90 -24.92 16.18 -18.46
CA MET A 90 -23.48 15.88 -18.56
C MET A 90 -22.57 16.83 -17.74
N PRO A 91 -22.74 18.17 -17.76
CA PRO A 91 -21.90 19.04 -16.93
C PRO A 91 -22.16 18.81 -15.43
N LEU A 92 -23.38 18.44 -15.06
CA LEU A 92 -23.75 18.10 -13.68
C LEU A 92 -23.06 16.81 -13.22
N LEU A 93 -22.99 15.79 -14.07
CA LEU A 93 -22.24 14.55 -13.78
C LEU A 93 -20.74 14.78 -13.62
N ILE A 94 -20.15 15.62 -14.49
CA ILE A 94 -18.74 16.01 -14.38
C ILE A 94 -18.51 16.73 -13.05
N LEU A 95 -19.36 17.70 -12.73
CA LEU A 95 -19.27 18.49 -11.49
C LEU A 95 -19.36 17.60 -10.25
N ILE A 96 -20.35 16.69 -10.18
CA ILE A 96 -20.50 15.73 -9.07
C ILE A 96 -19.25 14.87 -8.95
N THR A 97 -18.74 14.33 -10.05
CA THR A 97 -17.60 13.41 -10.00
C THR A 97 -16.32 14.12 -9.56
N VAL A 98 -16.11 15.36 -10.00
CA VAL A 98 -15.00 16.20 -9.54
C VAL A 98 -15.16 16.53 -8.05
N LEU A 99 -16.35 16.94 -7.61
CA LEU A 99 -16.62 17.25 -6.20
C LEU A 99 -16.42 16.04 -5.28
N VAL A 100 -16.86 14.85 -5.70
CA VAL A 100 -16.67 13.61 -4.93
C VAL A 100 -15.20 13.24 -4.86
N ASN A 101 -14.44 13.34 -5.96
CA ASN A 101 -13.00 13.05 -5.94
C ASN A 101 -12.20 14.07 -5.13
N VAL A 102 -12.50 15.36 -5.26
CA VAL A 102 -11.89 16.43 -4.46
C VAL A 102 -12.28 16.27 -2.99
N GLY A 103 -13.54 15.98 -2.69
CA GLY A 103 -14.04 15.70 -1.35
C GLY A 103 -13.36 14.49 -0.72
N MET A 104 -13.22 13.38 -1.45
CA MET A 104 -12.48 12.19 -0.98
C MET A 104 -10.99 12.47 -0.80
N ASN A 105 -10.36 13.26 -1.68
CA ASN A 105 -8.96 13.65 -1.55
C ASN A 105 -8.74 14.60 -0.36
N VAL A 106 -9.62 15.56 -0.15
CA VAL A 106 -9.59 16.48 0.98
C VAL A 106 -9.91 15.74 2.26
N TRP A 107 -10.88 14.83 2.27
CA TRP A 107 -11.18 13.98 3.42
C TRP A 107 -10.01 13.05 3.75
N HIS A 108 -9.38 12.42 2.76
CA HIS A 108 -8.14 11.68 2.98
C HIS A 108 -7.06 12.59 3.55
N ARG A 109 -6.83 13.78 2.99
CA ARG A 109 -5.83 14.73 3.48
C ARG A 109 -6.14 15.28 4.87
N VAL A 110 -7.41 15.47 5.22
CA VAL A 110 -7.85 15.98 6.53
C VAL A 110 -7.79 14.87 7.58
N LYS A 111 -8.18 13.63 7.24
CA LYS A 111 -7.99 12.46 8.08
C LYS A 111 -6.49 12.26 8.34
N LEU A 112 -5.67 12.30 7.29
CA LEU A 112 -4.19 12.28 7.37
C LEU A 112 -3.63 13.43 8.22
N ARG A 113 -4.21 14.64 8.17
CA ARG A 113 -3.81 15.77 9.01
C ARG A 113 -4.22 15.64 10.48
N GLN A 114 -5.34 14.99 10.77
CA GLN A 114 -5.74 14.68 12.15
C GLN A 114 -4.83 13.58 12.75
N TYR A 115 -4.43 12.60 11.93
CA TYR A 115 -3.35 11.67 12.29
C TYR A 115 -2.00 12.42 12.49
N ALA A 116 -1.66 13.39 11.64
CA ALA A 116 -0.42 14.16 11.75
C ALA A 116 -0.38 15.15 12.94
N LYS A 117 -1.54 15.65 13.40
CA LYS A 117 -1.59 16.61 14.50
C LYS A 117 -1.37 15.95 15.88
N GLN A 118 -1.66 14.66 16.03
CA GLN A 118 -1.25 13.85 17.19
C GLN A 118 0.22 13.38 17.10
N VAL A 119 0.84 13.44 15.91
CA VAL A 119 2.25 13.08 15.66
C VAL A 119 3.22 14.21 15.99
N ASN A 120 2.78 15.47 16.02
CA ASN A 120 3.64 16.61 16.36
C ASN A 120 3.85 16.84 17.87
N GLU A 121 3.16 16.11 18.75
CA GLU A 121 3.34 16.22 20.21
C GLU A 121 4.38 15.23 20.76
N SER A 122 5.01 14.41 19.92
CA SER A 122 6.11 13.54 20.32
C SER A 122 7.08 13.41 19.15
N GLY A 123 8.11 14.26 19.15
CA GLY A 123 9.07 14.36 18.05
C GLY A 123 9.67 13.01 17.61
N MET A 124 9.79 12.89 16.28
CA MET A 124 10.53 11.93 15.47
C MET A 124 9.99 10.50 15.26
N THR A 125 10.03 10.14 13.97
CA THR A 125 9.84 8.82 13.31
C THR A 125 8.41 8.52 12.84
N GLU A 126 8.20 8.77 11.55
CA GLU A 126 6.95 8.66 10.78
C GLU A 126 6.41 7.22 10.61
N SER A 127 6.98 6.21 11.27
CA SER A 127 6.74 4.80 10.86
C SER A 127 6.40 3.80 11.96
N LEU A 128 6.31 4.19 13.25
CA LEU A 128 5.86 3.26 14.31
C LEU A 128 4.67 3.83 15.10
N PHE A 129 3.46 3.47 14.70
CA PHE A 129 2.25 3.78 15.45
C PHE A 129 1.98 2.70 16.50
N ILE A 130 2.26 3.00 17.78
CA ILE A 130 1.91 2.12 18.90
C ILE A 130 0.61 2.64 19.52
N SER A 131 -0.50 1.96 19.24
CA SER A 131 -1.82 2.34 19.76
C SER A 131 -1.94 2.04 21.25
N ASP A 132 -2.14 3.07 22.08
CA ASP A 132 -2.44 2.91 23.50
C ASP A 132 -3.70 2.06 23.76
N GLN A 133 -4.66 2.13 22.86
CA GLN A 133 -5.88 1.34 22.94
C GLN A 133 -5.61 -0.15 22.72
N GLU A 134 -4.79 -0.51 21.73
CA GLU A 134 -4.43 -1.92 21.47
C GLU A 134 -3.56 -2.49 22.58
N LEU A 135 -2.60 -1.71 23.08
CA LEU A 135 -1.82 -2.10 24.24
C LEU A 135 -2.69 -2.35 25.48
N THR A 136 -3.71 -1.52 25.70
CA THR A 136 -4.64 -1.70 26.82
C THR A 136 -5.50 -2.95 26.65
N LYS A 137 -5.99 -3.23 25.42
CA LYS A 137 -6.75 -4.45 25.11
C LYS A 137 -5.93 -5.73 25.30
N SER A 138 -4.62 -5.67 25.08
CA SER A 138 -3.72 -6.81 25.33
C SER A 138 -3.60 -7.17 26.82
N GLY A 139 -4.14 -6.36 27.72
CA GLY A 139 -4.17 -6.58 29.17
C GLY A 139 -2.84 -6.30 29.88
N LEU A 140 -1.94 -5.55 29.24
CA LEU A 140 -0.73 -5.02 29.87
C LEU A 140 -1.07 -3.89 30.83
N ASP A 141 -0.40 -3.85 31.98
CA ASP A 141 -0.48 -2.73 32.92
C ASP A 141 0.24 -1.47 32.42
N SER A 142 0.10 -0.33 33.10
CA SER A 142 0.72 0.94 32.66
C SER A 142 2.25 0.90 32.59
N SER A 143 2.89 0.17 33.49
CA SER A 143 4.35 0.03 33.56
C SER A 143 4.84 -0.86 32.43
N GLU A 144 4.15 -1.98 32.19
CA GLU A 144 4.41 -2.90 31.09
C GLU A 144 4.21 -2.24 29.72
N ARG A 145 3.16 -1.42 29.55
CA ARG A 145 2.96 -0.64 28.32
C ARG A 145 4.11 0.34 28.07
N THR A 146 4.59 0.99 29.12
CA THR A 146 5.72 1.94 29.03
C THR A 146 7.01 1.20 28.68
N PHE A 147 7.26 0.07 29.32
CA PHE A 147 8.38 -0.83 29.00
C PHE A 147 8.32 -1.26 27.53
N PHE A 148 7.18 -1.81 27.09
CA PHE A 148 6.98 -2.25 25.72
C PHE A 148 7.28 -1.14 24.71
N LYS A 149 6.66 0.05 24.88
CA LYS A 149 6.88 1.19 23.97
C LYS A 149 8.35 1.56 23.87
N ARG A 150 9.08 1.52 24.99
CA ARG A 150 10.51 1.85 25.02
C ARG A 150 11.33 0.81 24.29
N GLU A 151 11.16 -0.47 24.60
CA GLU A 151 11.96 -1.54 23.98
C GLU A 151 11.70 -1.64 22.47
N VAL A 152 10.42 -1.59 22.06
CA VAL A 152 10.07 -1.61 20.64
C VAL A 152 10.63 -0.39 19.91
N ARG A 153 10.52 0.81 20.49
CA ARG A 153 11.09 2.02 19.87
C ARG A 153 12.61 1.91 19.69
N ASN A 154 13.31 1.43 20.72
CA ASN A 154 14.76 1.27 20.68
C ASN A 154 15.19 0.31 19.56
N ALA A 155 14.52 -0.84 19.42
CA ALA A 155 14.83 -1.80 18.37
C ALA A 155 14.38 -1.30 16.98
N TYR A 156 13.28 -0.55 16.89
CA TYR A 156 12.71 -0.09 15.63
C TYR A 156 13.64 0.89 14.88
N HIS A 157 14.48 1.65 15.59
CA HIS A 157 15.54 2.45 14.95
C HIS A 157 16.51 1.60 14.12
N GLN A 158 16.71 0.34 14.50
CA GLN A 158 17.56 -0.59 13.77
C GLN A 158 16.91 -1.04 12.45
N LEU A 159 15.60 -1.28 12.46
CA LEU A 159 14.82 -1.54 11.24
C LEU A 159 14.87 -0.35 10.27
N GLU A 160 14.69 0.88 10.78
CA GLU A 160 14.81 2.09 9.96
C GLU A 160 16.19 2.22 9.33
N TYR A 161 17.24 1.93 10.09
CA TYR A 161 18.61 1.92 9.55
C TYR A 161 18.76 0.89 8.41
N LEU A 162 18.26 -0.34 8.60
CA LEU A 162 18.29 -1.38 7.55
C LEU A 162 17.55 -0.92 6.28
N ARG A 163 16.38 -0.30 6.41
CA ARG A 163 15.64 0.27 5.26
C ARG A 163 16.50 1.28 4.47
N GLN A 164 17.24 2.14 5.17
CA GLN A 164 18.06 3.17 4.56
C GLN A 164 19.23 2.59 3.75
N ILE A 165 19.89 1.56 4.27
CA ILE A 165 21.09 0.97 3.64
C ILE A 165 20.80 -0.13 2.63
N ARG A 166 19.53 -0.48 2.42
CA ARG A 166 19.08 -1.57 1.54
C ARG A 166 19.81 -1.63 0.20
N ARG A 167 19.94 -0.48 -0.49
CA ARG A 167 20.56 -0.42 -1.84
C ARG A 167 22.04 -0.78 -1.85
N GLU A 168 22.72 -0.54 -0.74
CA GLU A 168 24.14 -0.81 -0.58
C GLU A 168 24.38 -2.28 -0.23
N VAL A 169 23.53 -2.85 0.62
CA VAL A 169 23.75 -4.18 1.19
C VAL A 169 23.17 -5.32 0.33
N VAL A 170 22.10 -5.09 -0.42
CA VAL A 170 21.46 -6.13 -1.25
C VAL A 170 22.41 -6.77 -2.28
N LYS A 171 23.48 -6.06 -2.66
CA LYS A 171 24.53 -6.56 -3.55
C LYS A 171 25.38 -7.68 -2.92
N TYR A 172 25.48 -7.68 -1.59
CA TYR A 172 26.29 -8.62 -0.83
C TYR A 172 25.43 -9.70 -0.17
N ILE A 173 24.15 -9.43 0.08
CA ILE A 173 23.26 -10.35 0.79
C ILE A 173 22.04 -10.62 -0.09
N PRO A 174 22.01 -11.75 -0.83
CA PRO A 174 20.86 -12.09 -1.68
C PRO A 174 19.54 -12.23 -0.91
N SER A 175 19.60 -12.65 0.36
CA SER A 175 18.42 -12.79 1.23
C SER A 175 17.93 -11.47 1.83
N TYR A 176 18.64 -10.35 1.65
CA TYR A 176 18.41 -9.12 2.40
C TYR A 176 16.96 -8.62 2.36
N ASP A 177 16.34 -8.66 1.19
CA ASP A 177 14.96 -8.20 1.02
C ASP A 177 13.94 -9.11 1.74
N ASN A 178 14.24 -10.40 1.85
CA ASN A 178 13.42 -11.33 2.61
C ASN A 178 13.67 -11.16 4.11
N ASP A 179 14.92 -10.98 4.53
CA ASP A 179 15.29 -10.76 5.93
C ASP A 179 14.69 -9.46 6.46
N LEU A 180 14.76 -8.38 5.67
CA LEU A 180 14.11 -7.11 6.00
C LEU A 180 12.60 -7.28 6.14
N ARG A 181 11.96 -8.04 5.24
CA ARG A 181 10.52 -8.33 5.34
C ARG A 181 10.18 -9.12 6.59
N LEU A 182 10.98 -10.13 6.95
CA LEU A 182 10.78 -10.91 8.17
C LEU A 182 10.88 -10.02 9.40
N ILE A 183 11.90 -9.16 9.49
CA ILE A 183 12.03 -8.19 10.58
C ILE A 183 10.80 -7.28 10.66
N GLU A 184 10.35 -6.72 9.52
CA GLU A 184 9.14 -5.90 9.47
C GLU A 184 7.89 -6.63 9.95
N GLN A 185 7.72 -7.89 9.54
CA GLN A 185 6.60 -8.71 9.96
C GLN A 185 6.68 -9.04 11.47
N THR A 186 7.86 -9.38 12.00
CA THR A 186 8.05 -9.60 13.44
C THR A 186 7.65 -8.37 14.26
N PHE A 187 8.01 -7.16 13.81
CA PHE A 187 7.54 -5.92 14.46
C PHE A 187 6.03 -5.72 14.36
N GLN A 188 5.41 -6.02 13.21
CA GLN A 188 3.96 -5.91 13.04
C GLN A 188 3.21 -6.87 13.97
N GLU A 189 3.65 -8.12 14.03
CA GLU A 189 3.07 -9.12 14.92
C GLU A 189 3.25 -8.76 16.38
N LEU A 190 4.42 -8.20 16.75
CA LEU A 190 4.68 -7.73 18.11
C LEU A 190 3.76 -6.57 18.53
N LEU A 191 3.38 -5.69 17.61
CA LEU A 191 2.41 -4.63 17.87
C LEU A 191 0.99 -5.17 18.06
N SER A 192 0.66 -6.27 17.40
CA SER A 192 -0.62 -6.98 17.52
C SER A 192 -0.68 -7.86 18.78
N ALA A 193 0.45 -8.42 19.20
CA ALA A 193 0.58 -9.29 20.37
C ALA A 193 1.69 -8.80 21.34
N PRO A 194 1.49 -7.68 22.06
CA PRO A 194 2.52 -7.05 22.90
C PRO A 194 3.13 -7.95 23.99
N ARG A 195 2.39 -8.94 24.49
CA ARG A 195 2.86 -9.90 25.49
C ARG A 195 3.99 -10.79 24.99
N GLN A 196 4.11 -10.96 23.67
CA GLN A 196 5.14 -11.78 23.05
C GLN A 196 6.53 -11.14 23.13
N LEU A 197 6.65 -9.88 23.55
CA LEU A 197 7.94 -9.20 23.67
C LEU A 197 8.98 -9.98 24.48
N LEU A 198 8.55 -10.67 25.55
CA LEU A 198 9.46 -11.48 26.37
C LEU A 198 9.91 -12.77 25.67
N ASN A 199 9.05 -13.33 24.82
CA ASN A 199 9.30 -14.57 24.08
C ASN A 199 10.28 -14.37 22.92
N ILE A 200 10.46 -13.13 22.47
CA ILE A 200 11.43 -12.75 21.43
C ILE A 200 12.52 -11.81 21.97
N SER A 201 12.95 -12.02 23.21
CA SER A 201 14.06 -11.27 23.78
C SER A 201 15.36 -11.44 22.97
N ASP A 202 15.63 -12.63 22.45
CA ASP A 202 16.79 -12.89 21.59
C ASP A 202 16.77 -12.08 20.29
N PHE A 203 15.62 -11.99 19.62
CA PHE A 203 15.42 -11.09 18.47
C PHE A 203 15.80 -9.64 18.82
N MET A 204 15.25 -9.13 19.92
CA MET A 204 15.35 -7.72 20.29
C MET A 204 16.77 -7.30 20.70
N TYR A 205 17.49 -8.18 21.40
CA TYR A 205 18.76 -7.85 22.05
C TYR A 205 19.99 -8.49 21.42
N ASN A 206 19.83 -9.55 20.63
CA ASN A 206 20.95 -10.29 20.03
C ASN A 206 20.83 -10.31 18.49
N ASP A 207 19.80 -10.94 17.95
CA ASP A 207 19.78 -11.30 16.52
C ASP A 207 19.60 -10.08 15.60
N LEU A 208 18.70 -9.15 15.93
CA LEU A 208 18.53 -7.90 15.17
C LEU A 208 19.78 -6.99 15.29
N PRO A 209 20.31 -6.71 16.50
CA PRO A 209 21.57 -5.95 16.65
C PRO A 209 22.76 -6.56 15.89
N ASP A 210 22.94 -7.88 15.96
CA ASP A 210 24.03 -8.57 15.26
C ASP A 210 23.86 -8.47 13.74
N TYR A 211 22.64 -8.63 13.24
CA TYR A 211 22.33 -8.47 11.82
C TYR A 211 22.66 -7.05 11.34
N VAL A 212 22.28 -6.04 12.12
CA VAL A 212 22.56 -4.63 11.84
C VAL A 212 24.06 -4.34 11.84
N ALA A 213 24.80 -4.86 12.82
CA ALA A 213 26.25 -4.67 12.91
C ALA A 213 26.98 -5.27 11.69
N LEU A 214 26.56 -6.45 11.21
CA LEU A 214 27.11 -7.07 10.01
C LEU A 214 26.75 -6.30 8.73
N ALA A 215 25.51 -5.83 8.61
CA ALA A 215 25.08 -4.99 7.50
C ALA A 215 25.86 -3.66 7.46
N GLN A 216 26.08 -3.03 8.62
CA GLN A 216 26.95 -1.85 8.78
C GLN A 216 28.38 -2.12 8.32
N GLY A 217 28.94 -3.29 8.67
CA GLY A 217 30.26 -3.70 8.23
C GLY A 217 30.37 -3.76 6.70
N LEU A 218 29.37 -4.33 6.03
CA LEU A 218 29.33 -4.41 4.56
C LEU A 218 29.19 -3.02 3.90
N VAL A 219 28.39 -2.13 4.47
CA VAL A 219 28.29 -0.72 4.02
C VAL A 219 29.65 -0.02 4.09
N ARG A 220 30.41 -0.22 5.18
CA ARG A 220 31.75 0.38 5.33
C ARG A 220 32.72 -0.14 4.28
N ILE A 221 32.64 -1.42 3.94
CA ILE A 221 33.46 -2.03 2.88
C ILE A 221 33.08 -1.46 1.51
N ASN A 222 31.77 -1.38 1.19
CA ASN A 222 31.27 -0.81 -0.06
C ASN A 222 31.72 0.65 -0.28
N ASN A 223 31.80 1.43 0.79
CA ASN A 223 32.24 2.83 0.74
C ASN A 223 33.78 2.98 0.72
N ASN A 224 34.53 1.94 0.33
CA ASN A 224 35.98 1.91 0.15
C ASN A 224 36.79 2.31 1.41
N ILE A 225 36.24 2.09 2.59
CA ILE A 225 36.97 2.34 3.84
C ILE A 225 38.01 1.23 4.10
N VAL A 226 37.88 0.05 3.47
CA VAL A 226 38.78 -1.11 3.64
C VAL A 226 38.99 -1.84 2.30
N THR A 227 40.17 -1.72 1.68
CA THR A 227 40.51 -2.41 0.42
C THR A 227 41.79 -3.25 0.55
N GLY A 228 41.67 -4.57 0.42
CA GLY A 228 42.77 -5.56 0.44
C GLY A 228 42.26 -6.99 0.15
N GLU A 229 43.16 -7.97 -0.02
CA GLU A 229 42.79 -9.41 -0.15
C GLU A 229 41.94 -9.89 1.03
N ASP A 230 42.20 -9.36 2.23
CA ASP A 230 41.41 -9.61 3.45
C ASP A 230 39.94 -9.16 3.33
N THR A 231 39.63 -8.20 2.44
CA THR A 231 38.27 -7.65 2.30
C THR A 231 37.28 -8.70 1.80
N GLN A 232 37.69 -9.56 0.85
CA GLN A 232 36.81 -10.59 0.30
C GLN A 232 36.51 -11.68 1.33
N GLU A 233 37.52 -12.09 2.10
CA GLU A 233 37.33 -13.06 3.19
C GLU A 233 36.41 -12.51 4.29
N VAL A 234 36.51 -11.21 4.60
CA VAL A 234 35.61 -10.53 5.54
C VAL A 234 34.17 -10.50 5.02
N ILE A 235 33.96 -10.22 3.73
CA ILE A 235 32.63 -10.27 3.10
C ILE A 235 32.04 -11.67 3.20
N GLU A 236 32.80 -12.71 2.85
CA GLU A 236 32.33 -14.09 2.88
C GLU A 236 31.98 -14.55 4.31
N LYS A 237 32.80 -14.19 5.30
CA LYS A 237 32.51 -14.44 6.72
C LYS A 237 31.25 -13.71 7.18
N ALA A 238 31.06 -12.46 6.75
CA ALA A 238 29.86 -11.69 7.07
C ALA A 238 28.62 -12.34 6.44
N GLN A 239 28.67 -12.73 5.16
CA GLN A 239 27.59 -13.42 4.46
C GLN A 239 27.21 -14.73 5.15
N ALA A 240 28.19 -15.55 5.55
CA ALA A 240 27.94 -16.81 6.25
C ALA A 240 27.25 -16.59 7.62
N LYS A 241 27.64 -15.55 8.36
CA LYS A 241 26.98 -15.19 9.62
C LYS A 241 25.58 -14.64 9.41
N LEU A 242 25.40 -13.78 8.40
CA LEU A 242 24.09 -13.22 8.03
C LEU A 242 23.10 -14.30 7.60
N SER A 243 23.55 -15.32 6.87
CA SER A 243 22.71 -16.47 6.53
C SER A 243 22.24 -17.25 7.77
N LYS A 244 23.09 -17.38 8.80
CA LYS A 244 22.67 -18.00 10.08
C LYS A 244 21.68 -17.12 10.83
N LEU A 245 21.90 -15.80 10.84
CA LEU A 245 20.97 -14.85 11.46
C LEU A 245 19.61 -14.83 10.74
N SER A 246 19.60 -14.89 9.41
CA SER A 246 18.37 -15.01 8.61
C SER A 246 17.49 -16.19 9.07
N ALA A 247 18.10 -17.36 9.31
CA ALA A 247 17.39 -18.52 9.84
C ALA A 247 16.82 -18.28 11.25
N LYS A 248 17.53 -17.56 12.11
CA LYS A 248 17.03 -17.18 13.43
C LYS A 248 15.90 -16.16 13.37
N LEU A 249 16.01 -15.14 12.51
CA LEU A 249 14.93 -14.17 12.27
C LEU A 249 13.63 -14.86 11.83
N GLN A 250 13.75 -15.91 11.01
CA GLN A 250 12.61 -16.74 10.64
C GLN A 250 12.01 -17.50 11.83
N GLN A 251 12.86 -18.04 12.71
CA GLN A 251 12.43 -18.68 13.95
C GLN A 251 11.72 -17.69 14.89
N ASP A 252 12.27 -16.49 15.07
CA ASP A 252 11.68 -15.44 15.89
C ASP A 252 10.29 -15.03 15.38
N TYR A 253 10.15 -14.89 14.06
CA TYR A 253 8.85 -14.64 13.44
C TYR A 253 7.83 -15.75 13.75
N VAL A 254 8.24 -17.02 13.69
CA VAL A 254 7.38 -18.16 14.05
C VAL A 254 6.98 -18.11 15.53
N ILE A 255 7.87 -17.70 16.43
CA ILE A 255 7.59 -17.58 17.87
C ILE A 255 6.50 -16.52 18.13
N VAL A 256 6.57 -15.36 17.47
CA VAL A 256 5.54 -14.31 17.67
C VAL A 256 4.19 -14.72 17.06
N THR A 257 4.21 -15.43 15.93
CA THR A 257 2.98 -15.82 15.21
C THR A 257 2.29 -17.07 15.76
N THR A 258 3.00 -17.93 16.48
CA THR A 258 2.39 -19.17 17.03
C THR A 258 1.25 -18.90 18.03
N HIS A 259 1.25 -17.73 18.67
CA HIS A 259 0.15 -17.31 19.54
C HIS A 259 -1.19 -17.13 18.81
N GLU A 260 -1.19 -16.72 17.52
CA GLU A 260 -2.43 -16.68 16.73
C GLU A 260 -3.01 -18.09 16.53
N VAL A 261 -2.17 -19.11 16.34
CA VAL A 261 -2.62 -20.49 16.09
C VAL A 261 -3.25 -21.10 17.34
N ASP A 262 -2.65 -20.90 18.50
CA ASP A 262 -3.17 -21.42 19.77
C ASP A 262 -4.47 -20.69 20.19
N GLU A 263 -4.57 -19.38 19.97
CA GLU A 263 -5.83 -18.64 20.21
C GLU A 263 -6.94 -19.04 19.23
N LEU A 264 -6.63 -19.29 17.95
CA LEU A 264 -7.62 -19.72 16.95
C LEU A 264 -8.11 -21.14 17.20
N ASN A 265 -7.22 -22.06 17.62
CA ASN A 265 -7.60 -23.42 18.00
C ASN A 265 -8.48 -23.42 19.25
N ASN A 266 -8.13 -22.64 20.29
CA ASN A 266 -8.93 -22.57 21.51
C ASN A 266 -10.32 -21.96 21.29
N ARG A 267 -10.49 -21.02 20.34
CA ARG A 267 -11.82 -20.47 19.98
C ARG A 267 -12.64 -21.36 19.05
N ALA A 268 -12.03 -22.35 18.40
CA ALA A 268 -12.73 -23.33 17.56
C ALA A 268 -13.27 -24.52 18.36
N GLU A 269 -12.81 -24.68 19.61
CA GLU A 269 -13.23 -25.74 20.55
C GLU A 269 -14.31 -25.29 21.56
N GLU A 270 -14.69 -24.01 21.56
CA GLU A 270 -15.85 -23.44 22.29
C GLU A 270 -17.09 -23.31 21.41
#